data_AF-A0AAP2DXV5-F1
#
_entry.id   AF-A0AAP2DXV5-F1
#
_cell.length_a   1.000
_cell.length_b   1.000
_cell.length_c   1.000
_cell.angle_alpha   90.00
_cell.angle_beta   90.00
_cell.angle_gamma   90.00
#
_symmetry.space_group_name_H-M   'P 1'
#
loop_
_entity.id
_entity.type
_entity.pdbx_description
1 polymer ?
#
loop_
_entity_poly.entity_id
_entity_poly.type
_entity_poly.pdbx_seq_one_letter_code
_entity_poly.pdbx_strand_id
1 'polypeptide(L)'
;VFGHAPARGQQMEDHYFGSIPSRIYTFMKDFEIESWKLGIPVRTRHNEVAPSQFEVAPLFEEVNVANDHNQLMMDVMARVGDRHDLRILFHEKPFAGINGSGKHNNWSLITDTGVNLYAPTSSARDNLMFLTFFVTTVKAVHVHADLLRASIATAGNDFRLGANEAPPAIMSTFIGSQMSAVLDELEKNGNVKIEKGDNMYMKLGIDQIPEIILDATDRNRTSPFAFTGNKFEFRAVGSSDNCAIPMTALNTIVAEQLDQFYTAVNKEIEKGEEKRLAIVNVLRQYIKESKAIRFEGDGYSDEWVKEAAKRGLSNVQNTPRALDFYLTKQSLALFEKHGVMSHRETEARVEIRLENYMKRVQIEARVIGDLAMNHIVPTAIAYQTKLIENANGLKGLGVDNTAVVQTIREISGHIDTIKNNVRAMIEERKRINKETDAHKRAIGYCDDIKEKYFETIRDAVDKLELLVDNEDWPLVKYRELLFLR
;
A
#
# COMPACT_ATOMS: atom_id res chain seq x y z
N VAL A 1 -12.70 12.10 5.21
CA VAL A 1 -14.06 12.58 5.57
C VAL A 1 -14.42 13.79 4.71
N PHE A 2 -13.92 14.99 4.98
CA PHE A 2 -14.17 16.20 4.16
C PHE A 2 -12.90 17.03 3.97
N GLY A 3 -12.93 17.97 3.02
CA GLY A 3 -11.94 19.01 2.83
C GLY A 3 -11.56 19.18 1.36
N HIS A 4 -11.68 20.42 0.88
CA HIS A 4 -11.25 20.82 -0.44
C HIS A 4 -9.73 20.96 -0.53
N ALA A 5 -9.15 20.61 -1.68
CA ALA A 5 -7.72 20.70 -1.92
C ALA A 5 -7.23 22.17 -1.88
N PRO A 6 -6.05 22.45 -1.30
CA PRO A 6 -5.49 23.79 -1.29
C PRO A 6 -4.96 24.21 -2.67
N ALA A 7 -4.90 25.52 -2.93
CA ALA A 7 -4.34 26.06 -4.17
C ALA A 7 -2.87 25.67 -4.39
N ARG A 8 -2.05 25.74 -3.33
CA ARG A 8 -0.73 25.10 -3.27
C ARG A 8 -0.91 23.78 -2.51
N GLY A 9 -0.79 22.67 -3.21
CA GLY A 9 -0.70 21.31 -2.65
C GLY A 9 0.73 20.80 -2.74
N GLN A 10 0.92 19.67 -3.41
CA GLN A 10 2.22 19.01 -3.58
C GLN A 10 2.88 19.24 -4.97
N GLN A 11 2.30 20.10 -5.81
CA GLN A 11 2.64 20.20 -7.25
C GLN A 11 4.08 20.66 -7.54
N MET A 12 4.78 21.23 -6.56
CA MET A 12 6.13 21.76 -6.75
C MET A 12 7.24 20.77 -6.34
N GLU A 13 6.91 19.61 -5.75
CA GLU A 13 7.87 18.60 -5.25
C GLU A 13 8.95 19.16 -4.28
N ASP A 14 8.79 20.40 -3.80
CA ASP A 14 9.74 21.17 -2.97
C ASP A 14 10.09 20.53 -1.61
N HIS A 15 9.39 19.47 -1.21
CA HIS A 15 9.42 18.93 0.15
C HIS A 15 10.36 17.73 0.33
N TYR A 16 10.59 16.93 -0.70
CA TYR A 16 11.42 15.74 -0.59
C TYR A 16 12.88 16.13 -0.34
N PHE A 17 13.44 15.67 0.79
CA PHE A 17 14.75 16.12 1.31
C PHE A 17 14.90 17.64 1.52
N GLY A 18 13.80 18.39 1.59
CA GLY A 18 13.82 19.82 1.91
C GLY A 18 14.22 20.10 3.38
N SER A 19 14.31 21.38 3.75
CA SER A 19 14.58 21.76 5.15
C SER A 19 13.44 21.35 6.10
N ILE A 20 13.78 20.68 7.21
CA ILE A 20 12.81 20.25 8.24
C ILE A 20 12.50 21.44 9.16
N PRO A 21 11.21 21.78 9.39
CA PRO A 21 10.85 22.86 10.32
C PRO A 21 11.39 22.61 11.73
N SER A 22 11.88 23.66 12.42
CA SER A 22 12.54 23.53 13.73
C SER A 22 11.69 22.83 14.79
N ARG A 23 10.37 23.05 14.79
CA ARG A 23 9.42 22.38 15.69
C ARG A 23 9.43 20.86 15.48
N ILE A 24 9.34 20.43 14.22
CA ILE A 24 9.37 19.00 13.86
C ILE A 24 10.75 18.40 14.12
N TYR A 25 11.81 19.13 13.81
CA TYR A 25 13.17 18.67 14.07
C TYR A 25 13.43 18.43 15.56
N THR A 26 12.84 19.25 16.44
CA THR A 26 12.91 19.07 17.90
C THR A 26 12.16 17.81 18.34
N PHE A 27 10.97 17.56 17.79
CA PHE A 27 10.25 16.29 17.97
C PHE A 27 11.09 15.09 17.50
N MET A 28 11.65 15.14 16.29
CA MET A 28 12.44 14.06 15.71
C MET A 28 13.67 13.69 16.54
N LYS A 29 14.35 14.69 17.13
CA LYS A 29 15.48 14.48 18.04
C LYS A 29 15.06 13.76 19.32
N ASP A 30 13.99 14.22 19.95
CA ASP A 30 13.48 13.61 21.17
C ASP A 30 13.00 12.17 20.92
N PHE A 31 12.28 11.96 19.82
CA PHE A 31 11.84 10.64 19.37
C PHE A 31 13.01 9.68 19.12
N GLU A 32 14.07 10.13 18.44
CA GLU A 32 15.26 9.31 18.20
C GLU A 32 15.96 8.94 19.51
N ILE A 33 16.10 9.89 20.44
CA ILE A 33 16.70 9.64 21.76
C ILE A 33 15.90 8.59 22.54
N GLU A 34 14.57 8.71 22.59
CA GLU A 34 13.72 7.71 23.25
C GLU A 34 13.76 6.34 22.56
N SER A 35 13.84 6.32 21.23
CA SER A 35 13.96 5.09 20.46
C SER A 35 15.28 4.36 20.74
N TRP A 36 16.40 5.09 20.80
CA TRP A 36 17.71 4.52 21.13
C TRP A 36 17.79 3.99 22.56
N LYS A 37 17.14 4.64 23.54
CA LYS A 37 17.04 4.11 24.91
C LYS A 37 16.34 2.75 24.96
N LEU A 38 15.45 2.48 24.01
CA LEU A 38 14.71 1.22 23.88
C LEU A 38 15.40 0.21 22.96
N GLY A 39 16.59 0.52 22.45
CA GLY A 39 17.35 -0.37 21.57
C GLY A 39 16.94 -0.33 20.10
N ILE A 40 16.01 0.54 19.70
CA ILE A 40 15.55 0.66 18.31
C ILE A 40 16.60 1.43 17.50
N PRO A 41 17.24 0.82 16.48
CA PRO A 41 18.40 1.43 15.81
C PRO A 41 17.98 2.41 14.71
N VAL A 42 17.25 3.47 15.07
CA VAL A 42 16.86 4.55 14.15
C VAL A 42 18.11 5.14 13.48
N ARG A 43 18.10 5.23 12.14
CA ARG A 43 19.25 5.68 11.35
C ARG A 43 18.93 6.86 10.44
N THR A 44 17.86 6.74 9.65
CA THR A 44 17.52 7.74 8.63
C THR A 44 16.21 8.41 9.01
N ARG A 45 16.13 9.73 8.82
CA ARG A 45 14.90 10.51 8.93
C ARG A 45 14.93 11.67 7.95
N HIS A 46 13.84 11.90 7.22
CA HIS A 46 13.73 13.01 6.27
C HIS A 46 12.28 13.41 6.06
N ASN A 47 12.09 14.55 5.39
CA ASN A 47 10.79 14.92 4.84
C ASN A 47 10.42 13.99 3.68
N GLU A 48 9.14 13.71 3.57
CA GLU A 48 8.55 13.05 2.42
C GLU A 48 7.98 14.06 1.41
N VAL A 49 7.43 13.55 0.31
CA VAL A 49 6.89 14.36 -0.79
C VAL A 49 5.71 15.23 -0.35
N ALA A 50 4.79 14.71 0.48
CA ALA A 50 3.64 15.51 0.93
C ALA A 50 3.99 16.48 2.08
N PRO A 51 3.32 17.64 2.17
CA PRO A 51 3.47 18.55 3.30
C PRO A 51 3.18 17.85 4.63
N SER A 52 4.04 18.09 5.63
CA SER A 52 3.95 17.48 6.97
C SER A 52 3.98 15.94 6.97
N GLN A 53 4.53 15.34 5.90
CA GLN A 53 4.85 13.92 5.81
C GLN A 53 6.35 13.72 6.06
N PHE A 54 6.70 12.69 6.84
CA PHE A 54 8.07 12.39 7.20
C PHE A 54 8.30 10.88 7.20
N GLU A 55 9.53 10.47 6.92
CA GLU A 55 9.96 9.08 6.98
C GLU A 55 10.98 8.91 8.11
N VAL A 56 10.94 7.74 8.76
CA VAL A 56 12.05 7.21 9.56
C VAL A 56 12.30 5.76 9.20
N ALA A 57 13.57 5.40 9.06
CA ALA A 57 14.01 4.03 8.84
C ALA A 57 15.07 3.63 9.89
N PRO A 58 14.83 2.56 10.67
CA PRO A 58 15.88 1.92 11.46
C PRO A 58 16.80 1.07 10.59
N LEU A 59 17.93 0.62 11.15
CA LEU A 59 18.70 -0.48 10.57
C LEU A 59 17.83 -1.75 10.49
N PHE A 60 18.13 -2.61 9.51
CA PHE A 60 17.46 -3.91 9.42
C PHE A 60 17.86 -4.80 10.61
N GLU A 61 16.94 -5.64 11.04
CA GLU A 61 17.11 -6.57 12.16
C GLU A 61 16.48 -7.92 11.78
N GLU A 62 16.61 -8.91 12.67
CA GLU A 62 15.87 -10.16 12.53
C GLU A 62 14.36 -9.86 12.49
N VAL A 63 13.61 -10.55 11.62
CA VAL A 63 12.22 -10.18 11.27
C VAL A 63 11.31 -10.02 12.50
N ASN A 64 11.47 -10.86 13.51
CA ASN A 64 10.68 -10.78 14.75
C ASN A 64 11.02 -9.51 15.55
N VAL A 65 12.31 -9.27 15.78
CA VAL A 65 12.79 -8.08 16.50
C VAL A 65 12.43 -6.80 15.75
N ALA A 66 12.61 -6.77 14.43
CA ALA A 66 12.27 -5.63 13.59
C ALA A 66 10.78 -5.27 13.69
N ASN A 67 9.90 -6.28 13.73
CA ASN A 67 8.47 -6.07 13.88
C ASN A 67 8.11 -5.52 15.27
N ASP A 68 8.70 -6.08 16.33
CA ASP A 68 8.47 -5.62 17.71
C ASP A 68 8.97 -4.18 17.90
N HIS A 69 10.16 -3.88 17.40
CA HIS A 69 10.71 -2.53 17.35
C HIS A 69 9.83 -1.58 16.52
N ASN A 70 9.25 -2.01 15.41
CA ASN A 70 8.31 -1.19 14.65
C ASN A 70 7.06 -0.83 15.47
N GLN A 71 6.45 -1.80 16.15
CA GLN A 71 5.27 -1.55 17.00
C GLN A 71 5.60 -0.61 18.15
N LEU A 72 6.74 -0.83 18.82
CA LEU A 72 7.19 0.04 19.91
C LEU A 72 7.51 1.45 19.40
N MET A 73 8.14 1.57 18.23
CA MET A 73 8.44 2.85 17.59
C MET A 73 7.17 3.68 17.36
N MET A 74 6.06 3.05 16.94
CA MET A 74 4.78 3.75 16.77
C MET A 74 4.21 4.27 18.10
N ASP A 75 4.35 3.53 19.20
CA ASP A 75 3.94 3.99 20.55
C ASP A 75 4.82 5.16 21.03
N VAL A 76 6.14 5.06 20.84
CA VAL A 76 7.10 6.14 21.17
C VAL A 76 6.76 7.40 20.37
N MET A 77 6.52 7.29 19.06
CA MET A 77 6.11 8.43 18.22
C MET A 77 4.86 9.12 18.76
N ALA A 78 3.84 8.37 19.18
CA ALA A 78 2.62 8.95 19.72
C ALA A 78 2.87 9.71 21.02
N ARG A 79 3.58 9.09 21.98
CA ARG A 79 3.88 9.70 23.29
C ARG A 79 4.77 10.92 23.17
N VAL A 80 5.81 10.84 22.35
CA VAL A 80 6.70 11.97 22.08
C VAL A 80 5.94 13.05 21.33
N GLY A 81 5.07 12.69 20.38
CA GLY A 81 4.23 13.64 19.66
C GLY A 81 3.40 14.50 20.61
N ASP A 82 2.71 13.86 21.56
CA ASP A 82 1.90 14.54 22.56
C ASP A 82 2.72 15.52 23.43
N ARG A 83 4.00 15.22 23.73
CA ARG A 83 4.91 16.15 24.46
C ARG A 83 5.29 17.40 23.68
N HIS A 84 5.17 17.37 22.35
CA HIS A 84 5.51 18.49 21.45
C HIS A 84 4.26 19.17 20.87
N ASP A 85 3.09 18.90 21.45
CA ASP A 85 1.77 19.36 20.98
C ASP A 85 1.50 18.97 19.52
N LEU A 86 1.99 17.79 19.12
CA LEU A 86 1.83 17.23 17.78
C LEU A 86 0.96 15.98 17.83
N ARG A 87 0.19 15.75 16.75
CA ARG A 87 -0.53 14.49 16.56
C ARG A 87 0.04 13.74 15.38
N ILE A 88 0.52 12.52 15.63
CA ILE A 88 1.02 11.64 14.56
C ILE A 88 -0.16 10.94 13.88
N LEU A 89 -0.20 11.01 12.55
CA LEU A 89 -1.23 10.38 11.72
C LEU A 89 -0.62 9.20 10.97
N PHE A 90 -0.93 7.98 11.42
CA PHE A 90 -0.49 6.74 10.74
C PHE A 90 -1.45 6.27 9.65
N HIS A 91 -2.58 6.96 9.43
CA HIS A 91 -3.54 6.58 8.39
C HIS A 91 -2.86 6.64 7.02
N GLU A 92 -3.13 5.63 6.18
CA GLU A 92 -2.46 5.45 4.88
C GLU A 92 -2.76 6.59 3.90
N LYS A 93 -3.92 7.24 4.06
CA LYS A 93 -4.36 8.37 3.25
C LYS A 93 -5.06 9.44 4.11
N PRO A 94 -4.31 10.23 4.91
CA PRO A 94 -4.92 11.16 5.87
C PRO A 94 -5.61 12.33 5.17
N PHE A 95 -5.06 12.78 4.05
CA PHE A 95 -5.60 13.83 3.20
C PHE A 95 -5.73 13.30 1.76
N ALA A 96 -6.86 13.60 1.11
CA ALA A 96 -7.03 13.19 -0.28
C ALA A 96 -6.35 14.16 -1.25
N GLY A 97 -5.99 13.67 -2.43
CA GLY A 97 -5.32 14.47 -3.47
C GLY A 97 -3.82 14.70 -3.26
N ILE A 98 -3.24 14.23 -2.14
CA ILE A 98 -1.79 14.27 -1.87
C ILE A 98 -1.22 12.85 -1.65
N ASN A 99 0.10 12.69 -1.53
CA ASN A 99 0.73 11.38 -1.33
C ASN A 99 0.22 10.67 -0.07
N GLY A 100 0.13 9.34 -0.16
CA GLY A 100 -0.23 8.49 0.97
C GLY A 100 0.99 8.10 1.81
N SER A 101 0.76 7.55 3.00
CA SER A 101 1.82 7.01 3.87
C SER A 101 1.88 5.50 3.74
N GLY A 102 3.06 4.96 3.49
CA GLY A 102 3.33 3.52 3.41
C GLY A 102 4.29 3.05 4.51
N LYS A 103 4.44 1.73 4.66
CA LYS A 103 5.46 1.12 5.53
C LYS A 103 6.19 0.03 4.76
N HIS A 104 7.21 0.41 4.01
CA HIS A 104 7.91 -0.53 3.14
C HIS A 104 8.66 -1.58 3.96
N ASN A 105 8.41 -2.85 3.64
CA ASN A 105 9.13 -3.96 4.27
C ASN A 105 10.30 -4.37 3.37
N ASN A 106 11.49 -3.92 3.74
CA ASN A 106 12.74 -4.36 3.13
C ASN A 106 13.09 -5.75 3.67
N TRP A 107 13.09 -6.76 2.80
CA TRP A 107 13.16 -8.17 3.16
C TRP A 107 14.34 -8.87 2.45
N SER A 108 15.10 -9.64 3.22
CA SER A 108 16.24 -10.42 2.75
C SER A 108 16.43 -11.68 3.60
N LEU A 109 17.12 -12.68 3.06
CA LEU A 109 17.51 -13.88 3.79
C LEU A 109 19.04 -13.92 3.93
N ILE A 110 19.51 -14.03 5.18
CA ILE A 110 20.92 -14.09 5.53
C ILE A 110 21.16 -15.42 6.27
N THR A 111 22.18 -16.16 5.86
CA THR A 111 22.57 -17.41 6.52
C THR A 111 23.19 -17.13 7.89
N ASP A 112 23.26 -18.15 8.75
CA ASP A 112 23.99 -18.13 10.02
C ASP A 112 25.50 -17.79 9.85
N THR A 113 26.05 -18.05 8.67
CA THR A 113 27.42 -17.67 8.27
C THR A 113 27.54 -16.23 7.74
N GLY A 114 26.46 -15.45 7.71
CA GLY A 114 26.46 -14.04 7.30
C GLY A 114 26.35 -13.80 5.79
N VAL A 115 26.00 -14.82 4.99
CA VAL A 115 25.86 -14.69 3.54
C VAL A 115 24.44 -14.20 3.20
N ASN A 116 24.33 -13.05 2.55
CA ASN A 116 23.07 -12.57 1.99
C ASN A 116 22.75 -13.32 0.69
N LEU A 117 21.65 -14.08 0.70
CA LEU A 117 21.22 -14.92 -0.42
C LEU A 117 20.65 -14.14 -1.61
N TYR A 118 20.44 -12.83 -1.43
CA TYR A 118 19.97 -11.90 -2.45
C TYR A 118 21.05 -10.95 -2.95
N ALA A 119 22.28 -11.06 -2.46
CA ALA A 119 23.39 -10.26 -2.96
C ALA A 119 24.05 -10.99 -4.15
N PRO A 120 24.11 -10.39 -5.35
CA PRO A 120 24.90 -10.92 -6.45
C PRO A 120 26.40 -10.83 -6.11
N THR A 121 27.23 -11.69 -6.72
CA THR A 121 28.68 -11.70 -6.48
C THR A 121 29.46 -11.89 -7.80
N SER A 122 30.78 -11.77 -7.75
CA SER A 122 31.65 -12.12 -8.88
C SER A 122 31.92 -13.63 -9.00
N SER A 123 31.46 -14.44 -8.05
CA SER A 123 31.68 -15.88 -8.01
C SER A 123 30.53 -16.61 -8.70
N ALA A 124 30.85 -17.39 -9.74
CA ALA A 124 29.85 -18.13 -10.51
C ALA A 124 29.05 -19.13 -9.65
N ARG A 125 29.67 -19.74 -8.63
CA ARG A 125 28.99 -20.63 -7.68
C ARG A 125 27.97 -19.87 -6.85
N ASP A 126 28.37 -18.72 -6.33
CA ASP A 126 27.54 -17.90 -5.46
C ASP A 126 26.43 -17.21 -6.27
N ASN A 127 26.66 -16.94 -7.55
CA ASN A 127 25.64 -16.49 -8.50
C ASN A 127 24.55 -17.53 -8.76
N LEU A 128 24.90 -18.83 -8.84
CA LEU A 128 23.88 -19.87 -8.93
C LEU A 128 23.01 -19.94 -7.66
N MET A 129 23.63 -19.75 -6.48
CA MET A 129 22.90 -19.66 -5.23
C MET A 129 21.97 -18.45 -5.21
N PHE A 130 22.48 -17.26 -5.55
CA PHE A 130 21.69 -16.05 -5.70
C PHE A 130 20.49 -16.27 -6.66
N LEU A 131 20.74 -16.75 -7.87
CA LEU A 131 19.69 -17.02 -8.87
C LEU A 131 18.66 -18.02 -8.33
N THR A 132 19.10 -19.01 -7.55
CA THR A 132 18.21 -19.99 -6.93
C THR A 132 17.20 -19.31 -6.01
N PHE A 133 17.67 -18.54 -5.04
CA PHE A 133 16.77 -17.85 -4.11
C PHE A 133 15.97 -16.75 -4.79
N PHE A 134 16.59 -16.01 -5.71
CA PHE A 134 15.96 -14.93 -6.46
C PHE A 134 14.78 -15.43 -7.31
N VAL A 135 14.99 -16.40 -8.21
CA VAL A 135 13.94 -16.94 -9.08
C VAL A 135 12.86 -17.65 -8.26
N THR A 136 13.25 -18.39 -7.22
CA THR A 136 12.30 -19.06 -6.32
C THR A 136 11.39 -18.04 -5.63
N THR A 137 11.94 -16.90 -5.19
CA THR A 137 11.14 -15.81 -4.59
C THR A 137 10.15 -15.22 -5.60
N VAL A 138 10.60 -14.89 -6.80
CA VAL A 138 9.72 -14.35 -7.86
C VAL A 138 8.61 -15.34 -8.21
N LYS A 139 8.93 -16.63 -8.27
CA LYS A 139 7.97 -17.70 -8.49
C LYS A 139 6.96 -17.82 -7.35
N ALA A 140 7.40 -17.73 -6.10
CA ALA A 140 6.51 -17.74 -4.92
C ALA A 140 5.51 -16.58 -4.97
N VAL A 141 6.00 -15.36 -5.25
CA VAL A 141 5.18 -14.15 -5.38
C VAL A 141 4.19 -14.29 -6.53
N HIS A 142 4.58 -14.87 -7.67
CA HIS A 142 3.68 -15.12 -8.78
C HIS A 142 2.54 -16.09 -8.41
N VAL A 143 2.88 -17.23 -7.80
CA VAL A 143 1.91 -18.30 -7.47
C VAL A 143 0.93 -17.87 -6.37
N HIS A 144 1.37 -16.99 -5.47
CA HIS A 144 0.61 -16.55 -4.30
C HIS A 144 0.36 -15.03 -4.27
N ALA A 145 0.33 -14.39 -5.44
CA ALA A 145 0.12 -12.95 -5.60
C ALA A 145 -1.14 -12.47 -4.86
N ASP A 146 -2.24 -13.20 -5.00
CA ASP A 146 -3.52 -12.91 -4.37
C ASP A 146 -3.45 -12.96 -2.84
N LEU A 147 -2.70 -13.91 -2.27
CA LEU A 147 -2.50 -14.01 -0.83
C LEU A 147 -1.66 -12.84 -0.29
N LEU A 148 -0.64 -12.40 -1.04
CA LEU A 148 0.12 -11.20 -0.69
C LEU A 148 -0.76 -9.95 -0.72
N ARG A 149 -1.62 -9.79 -1.75
CA ARG A 149 -2.59 -8.69 -1.80
C ARG A 149 -3.54 -8.73 -0.60
N ALA A 150 -3.99 -9.91 -0.20
CA ALA A 150 -4.84 -10.09 0.98
C ALA A 150 -4.12 -9.72 2.29
N SER A 151 -2.82 -10.00 2.39
CA SER A 151 -2.03 -9.73 3.60
C SER A 151 -1.93 -8.25 3.96
N ILE A 152 -2.06 -7.36 2.98
CA ILE A 152 -2.01 -5.89 3.14
C ILE A 152 -3.39 -5.22 3.02
N ALA A 153 -4.46 -6.01 3.00
CA ALA A 153 -5.83 -5.50 2.85
C ALA A 153 -6.36 -4.87 4.15
N THR A 154 -6.50 -3.55 4.16
CA THR A 154 -7.17 -2.79 5.22
C THR A 154 -7.98 -1.62 4.64
N ALA A 155 -9.01 -1.17 5.36
CA ALA A 155 -9.88 -0.08 4.91
C ALA A 155 -9.12 1.21 4.57
N GLY A 156 -8.05 1.52 5.32
CA GLY A 156 -7.19 2.68 5.09
C GLY A 156 -6.30 2.51 3.88
N ASN A 157 -5.68 1.34 3.73
CA ASN A 157 -4.80 1.04 2.59
C ASN A 157 -5.56 0.97 1.26
N ASP A 158 -6.85 0.60 1.27
CA ASP A 158 -7.72 0.67 0.09
C ASP A 158 -7.80 2.09 -0.52
N PHE A 159 -7.66 3.15 0.28
CA PHE A 159 -7.60 4.53 -0.22
C PHE A 159 -6.22 4.94 -0.75
N ARG A 160 -5.19 4.17 -0.42
CA ARG A 160 -3.79 4.48 -0.76
C ARG A 160 -3.38 3.78 -2.06
N LEU A 161 -3.65 2.49 -2.19
CA LEU A 161 -3.16 1.68 -3.31
C LEU A 161 -3.68 2.22 -4.66
N GLY A 162 -2.77 2.34 -5.63
CA GLY A 162 -3.08 2.77 -7.00
C GLY A 162 -3.15 4.28 -7.20
N ALA A 163 -2.62 5.08 -6.27
CA ALA A 163 -2.58 6.54 -6.38
C ALA A 163 -1.33 7.13 -5.71
N ASN A 164 -0.79 8.23 -6.27
CA ASN A 164 0.23 9.11 -5.66
C ASN A 164 1.37 8.35 -4.94
N GLU A 165 2.23 7.67 -5.71
CA GLU A 165 3.41 6.91 -5.25
C GLU A 165 3.13 5.62 -4.44
N ALA A 166 1.87 5.21 -4.31
CA ALA A 166 1.53 3.90 -3.75
C ALA A 166 1.16 2.88 -4.84
N PRO A 167 1.73 1.67 -4.80
CA PRO A 167 1.57 0.68 -5.86
C PRO A 167 0.09 0.30 -6.07
N PRO A 168 -0.31 -0.12 -7.29
CA PRO A 168 -1.67 -0.61 -7.54
C PRO A 168 -1.96 -1.88 -6.74
N ALA A 169 -3.24 -2.25 -6.65
CA ALA A 169 -3.67 -3.51 -6.05
C ALA A 169 -3.26 -4.77 -6.86
N ILE A 170 -2.63 -4.57 -8.02
CA ILE A 170 -2.09 -5.62 -8.88
C ILE A 170 -0.70 -5.97 -8.35
N MET A 171 -0.55 -7.16 -7.79
CA MET A 171 0.77 -7.65 -7.38
C MET A 171 1.62 -7.91 -8.62
N SER A 172 2.78 -7.28 -8.68
CA SER A 172 3.81 -7.47 -9.70
C SER A 172 5.19 -7.40 -9.06
N THR A 173 6.20 -7.90 -9.76
CA THR A 173 7.60 -7.87 -9.32
C THR A 173 8.43 -7.03 -10.27
N PHE A 174 9.07 -5.99 -9.76
CA PHE A 174 10.11 -5.25 -10.46
C PHE A 174 11.47 -5.86 -10.14
N ILE A 175 12.24 -6.22 -11.17
CA ILE A 175 13.57 -6.81 -10.98
C ILE A 175 14.69 -6.02 -11.65
N GLY A 176 14.36 -4.97 -12.40
CA GLY A 176 15.30 -4.18 -13.17
C GLY A 176 15.51 -4.76 -14.57
N SER A 177 15.83 -3.87 -15.51
CA SER A 177 16.04 -4.20 -16.92
C SER A 177 17.19 -5.18 -17.13
N GLN A 178 18.27 -5.02 -16.37
CA GLN A 178 19.46 -5.88 -16.45
C GLN A 178 19.15 -7.30 -15.98
N MET A 179 18.51 -7.45 -14.81
CA MET A 179 18.16 -8.77 -14.30
C MET A 179 17.09 -9.45 -15.15
N SER A 180 16.14 -8.68 -15.69
CA SER A 180 15.17 -9.18 -16.67
C SER A 180 15.86 -9.78 -17.89
N ALA A 181 16.87 -9.11 -18.43
CA ALA A 181 17.65 -9.62 -19.57
C ALA A 181 18.43 -10.90 -19.21
N VAL A 182 19.07 -10.95 -18.04
CA VAL A 182 19.78 -12.16 -17.54
C VAL A 182 18.83 -13.34 -17.43
N LEU A 183 17.65 -13.16 -16.85
CA LEU A 183 16.65 -14.23 -16.73
C LEU A 183 16.13 -14.70 -18.09
N ASP A 184 15.87 -13.76 -19.02
CA ASP A 184 15.39 -14.10 -20.37
C ASP A 184 16.47 -14.81 -21.21
N GLU A 185 17.74 -14.49 -20.99
CA GLU A 185 18.87 -15.22 -21.58
C GLU A 185 18.98 -16.64 -21.00
N LEU A 186 18.87 -16.77 -19.67
CA LEU A 186 18.91 -18.08 -19.01
C LEU A 186 17.76 -19.00 -19.46
N GLU A 187 16.57 -18.43 -19.71
CA GLU A 187 15.42 -19.10 -20.33
C GLU A 187 15.74 -19.61 -21.75
N LYS A 188 16.38 -18.77 -22.59
CA LYS A 188 16.67 -19.07 -24.00
C LYS A 188 17.86 -20.01 -24.21
N ASN A 189 18.88 -19.95 -23.35
CA ASN A 189 20.12 -20.74 -23.46
C ASN A 189 19.92 -22.24 -23.07
N GLY A 190 18.68 -22.71 -23.02
CA GLY A 190 18.24 -24.08 -22.68
C GLY A 190 18.95 -25.24 -23.38
N ASN A 191 19.49 -25.01 -24.58
CA ASN A 191 19.97 -26.08 -25.47
C ASN A 191 21.51 -26.24 -25.51
N VAL A 192 22.24 -25.62 -24.58
CA VAL A 192 23.71 -25.69 -24.59
C VAL A 192 24.17 -27.07 -24.10
N LYS A 193 24.71 -27.88 -25.01
CA LYS A 193 25.42 -29.12 -24.66
C LYS A 193 26.73 -28.75 -23.95
N ILE A 194 26.86 -29.22 -22.71
CA ILE A 194 28.08 -29.09 -21.91
C ILE A 194 28.94 -30.32 -22.19
N GLU A 195 30.08 -30.13 -22.85
CA GLU A 195 31.05 -31.17 -23.14
C GLU A 195 32.04 -31.33 -21.98
N LYS A 196 32.73 -32.48 -21.95
CA LYS A 196 33.69 -32.81 -20.89
C LYS A 196 34.90 -31.88 -20.95
N GLY A 197 34.96 -30.89 -20.05
CA GLY A 197 36.01 -29.86 -20.00
C GLY A 197 35.48 -28.43 -20.06
N ASP A 198 34.20 -28.23 -20.40
CA ASP A 198 33.57 -26.92 -20.41
C ASP A 198 33.39 -26.35 -19.00
N ASN A 199 33.61 -25.05 -18.84
CA ASN A 199 33.12 -24.34 -17.66
C ASN A 199 31.61 -24.13 -17.81
N MET A 200 30.86 -25.01 -17.15
CA MET A 200 29.38 -25.00 -17.11
C MET A 200 28.81 -23.60 -16.86
N TYR A 201 29.37 -22.83 -15.93
CA TYR A 201 28.83 -21.51 -15.60
C TYR A 201 28.98 -20.52 -16.75
N MET A 202 30.13 -20.55 -17.44
CA MET A 202 30.39 -19.73 -18.62
C MET A 202 29.45 -20.07 -19.78
N LYS A 203 29.28 -21.38 -20.05
CA LYS A 203 28.38 -21.83 -21.12
C LYS A 203 26.90 -21.53 -20.85
N LEU A 204 26.53 -21.31 -19.59
CA LEU A 204 25.17 -20.98 -19.17
C LEU A 204 24.97 -19.48 -18.91
N GLY A 205 26.01 -18.64 -19.05
CA GLY A 205 25.95 -17.19 -18.81
C GLY A 205 25.80 -16.78 -17.34
N ILE A 206 26.07 -17.68 -16.39
CA ILE A 206 25.89 -17.46 -14.94
C ILE A 206 27.07 -16.70 -14.32
N ASP A 207 28.22 -16.70 -15.00
CA ASP A 207 29.41 -15.94 -14.65
C ASP A 207 29.32 -14.45 -15.02
N GLN A 208 28.35 -14.07 -15.87
CA GLN A 208 28.19 -12.69 -16.37
C GLN A 208 27.03 -11.93 -15.72
N ILE A 209 26.63 -12.27 -14.49
CA ILE A 209 25.66 -11.42 -13.78
C ILE A 209 26.33 -10.05 -13.55
N PRO A 210 25.85 -8.97 -14.19
CA PRO A 210 26.45 -7.66 -14.01
C PRO A 210 26.33 -7.26 -12.55
N GLU A 211 27.24 -6.42 -12.06
CA GLU A 211 27.00 -5.72 -10.80
C GLU A 211 25.67 -4.98 -10.95
N ILE A 212 24.67 -5.41 -10.18
CA ILE A 212 23.35 -4.79 -10.15
C ILE A 212 23.57 -3.46 -9.44
N ILE A 213 23.93 -2.44 -10.22
CA ILE A 213 23.87 -1.05 -9.77
C ILE A 213 22.42 -0.85 -9.32
N LEU A 214 22.22 -0.16 -8.20
CA LEU A 214 20.90 0.28 -7.74
C LEU A 214 20.19 0.95 -8.92
N ASP A 215 19.33 0.17 -9.58
CA ASP A 215 18.75 0.57 -10.86
C ASP A 215 17.66 1.59 -10.54
N ALA A 216 17.95 2.85 -10.81
CA ALA A 216 17.02 3.96 -10.61
C ALA A 216 15.94 4.04 -11.71
N THR A 217 15.77 2.99 -12.51
CA THR A 217 14.80 2.93 -13.61
C THR A 217 13.35 2.76 -13.16
N ASP A 218 13.08 2.27 -11.94
CA ASP A 218 11.75 2.39 -11.32
C ASP A 218 11.51 3.82 -10.83
N ARG A 219 11.49 4.75 -11.79
CA ARG A 219 11.40 6.21 -11.58
C ARG A 219 10.24 6.62 -10.67
N ASN A 220 9.18 5.82 -10.64
CA ASN A 220 7.92 6.13 -9.96
C ASN A 220 7.64 5.21 -8.75
N ARG A 221 8.57 4.30 -8.39
CA ARG A 221 8.44 3.33 -7.29
C ARG A 221 7.10 2.55 -7.30
N THR A 222 6.55 2.28 -8.48
CA THR A 222 5.14 1.84 -8.63
C THR A 222 4.93 0.36 -8.40
N SER A 223 6.01 -0.43 -8.37
CA SER A 223 5.90 -1.86 -8.16
C SER A 223 5.61 -2.18 -6.69
N PRO A 224 4.65 -3.07 -6.38
CA PRO A 224 4.38 -3.47 -5.02
C PRO A 224 5.52 -4.31 -4.43
N PHE A 225 6.27 -5.06 -5.25
CA PHE A 225 7.39 -5.89 -4.78
C PHE A 225 8.61 -5.68 -5.68
N ALA A 226 9.64 -4.99 -5.20
CA ALA A 226 10.76 -4.57 -6.02
C ALA A 226 12.09 -5.14 -5.51
N PHE A 227 12.91 -5.68 -6.41
CA PHE A 227 14.29 -6.02 -6.07
C PHE A 227 15.16 -4.77 -6.10
N THR A 228 15.84 -4.47 -4.99
CA THR A 228 16.63 -3.24 -4.81
C THR A 228 18.12 -3.54 -4.59
N GLY A 229 18.66 -4.40 -5.45
CA GLY A 229 20.08 -4.72 -5.55
C GLY A 229 20.54 -5.90 -4.68
N ASN A 230 20.14 -5.95 -3.41
CA ASN A 230 20.54 -7.00 -2.48
C ASN A 230 19.42 -7.50 -1.55
N LYS A 231 18.19 -7.12 -1.83
CA LYS A 231 16.98 -7.39 -1.04
C LYS A 231 15.74 -7.12 -1.89
N PHE A 232 14.59 -7.61 -1.44
CA PHE A 232 13.31 -7.18 -1.99
C PHE A 232 12.66 -6.14 -1.07
N GLU A 233 11.88 -5.24 -1.66
CA GLU A 233 11.14 -4.20 -0.96
C GLU A 233 9.64 -4.43 -1.23
N PHE A 234 8.88 -4.75 -0.19
CA PHE A 234 7.42 -4.89 -0.27
C PHE A 234 6.76 -3.55 0.10
N ARG A 235 6.36 -2.78 -0.92
CA ARG A 235 5.86 -1.40 -0.83
C ARG A 235 4.35 -1.28 -0.58
N ALA A 236 3.60 -2.35 -0.80
CA ALA A 236 2.14 -2.34 -0.71
C ALA A 236 1.60 -2.30 0.73
N VAL A 237 2.46 -2.44 1.74
CA VAL A 237 2.09 -2.47 3.16
C VAL A 237 1.67 -1.08 3.65
N GLY A 238 0.53 -0.99 4.36
CA GLY A 238 0.00 0.26 4.89
C GLY A 238 0.81 0.82 6.06
N SER A 239 0.83 2.14 6.22
CA SER A 239 1.56 2.82 7.31
C SER A 239 1.07 2.46 8.72
N SER A 240 -0.21 2.13 8.89
CA SER A 240 -0.77 1.71 10.18
C SER A 240 -0.70 0.19 10.42
N ASP A 241 -0.36 -0.59 9.38
CA ASP A 241 -0.39 -2.04 9.45
C ASP A 241 0.76 -2.59 10.30
N ASN A 242 0.51 -3.73 10.94
CA ASN A 242 1.55 -4.52 11.61
C ASN A 242 2.31 -5.35 10.58
N CYS A 243 3.63 -5.21 10.51
CA CYS A 243 4.49 -5.89 9.53
C CYS A 243 4.40 -7.41 9.61
N ALA A 244 4.05 -7.98 10.77
CA ALA A 244 3.95 -9.42 10.96
C ALA A 244 3.00 -10.08 9.95
N ILE A 245 1.84 -9.48 9.65
CA ILE A 245 0.84 -10.09 8.75
C ILE A 245 1.41 -10.30 7.33
N PRO A 246 1.91 -9.26 6.63
CA PRO A 246 2.54 -9.44 5.32
C PRO A 246 3.83 -10.27 5.37
N MET A 247 4.61 -10.20 6.46
CA MET A 247 5.83 -11.01 6.59
C MET A 247 5.54 -12.48 6.83
N THR A 248 4.49 -12.83 7.58
CA THR A 248 4.02 -14.22 7.71
C THR A 248 3.64 -14.75 6.34
N ALA A 249 2.81 -14.02 5.57
CA ALA A 249 2.44 -14.45 4.23
C ALA A 249 3.66 -14.62 3.31
N LEU A 250 4.55 -13.62 3.24
CA LEU A 250 5.74 -13.64 2.39
C LEU A 250 6.70 -14.78 2.76
N ASN A 251 7.02 -14.94 4.05
CA ASN A 251 7.93 -15.99 4.51
C ASN A 251 7.35 -17.38 4.24
N THR A 252 6.04 -17.60 4.46
CA THR A 252 5.39 -18.89 4.21
C THR A 252 5.36 -19.26 2.72
N ILE A 253 5.04 -18.32 1.83
CA ILE A 253 5.01 -18.62 0.38
C ILE A 253 6.41 -18.92 -0.15
N VAL A 254 7.44 -18.25 0.37
CA VAL A 254 8.84 -18.50 -0.02
C VAL A 254 9.31 -19.85 0.52
N ALA A 255 8.96 -20.20 1.76
CA ALA A 255 9.24 -21.51 2.33
C ALA A 255 8.60 -22.65 1.50
N GLU A 256 7.32 -22.51 1.13
CA GLU A 256 6.65 -23.47 0.24
C GLU A 256 7.37 -23.62 -1.10
N GLN A 257 7.75 -22.50 -1.71
CA GLN A 257 8.38 -22.54 -3.01
C GLN A 257 9.79 -23.14 -2.95
N LEU A 258 10.52 -22.97 -1.84
CA LEU A 258 11.81 -23.62 -1.58
C LEU A 258 11.66 -25.14 -1.40
N ASP A 259 10.63 -25.61 -0.69
CA ASP A 259 10.34 -27.05 -0.57
C ASP A 259 10.01 -27.69 -1.92
N GLN A 260 9.18 -27.00 -2.71
CA GLN A 260 8.86 -27.43 -4.07
C GLN A 260 10.09 -27.44 -4.97
N PHE A 261 10.94 -26.43 -4.87
CA PHE A 261 12.20 -26.35 -5.60
C PHE A 261 13.11 -27.52 -5.24
N TYR A 262 13.33 -27.78 -3.94
CA TYR A 262 14.14 -28.90 -3.46
C TYR A 262 13.62 -30.25 -4.00
N THR A 263 12.31 -30.46 -3.95
CA THR A 263 11.66 -31.66 -4.48
C THR A 263 11.86 -31.80 -5.99
N ALA A 264 11.69 -30.72 -6.75
CA ALA A 264 11.87 -30.70 -8.20
C ALA A 264 13.33 -31.00 -8.60
N VAL A 265 14.30 -30.40 -7.90
CA VAL A 265 15.73 -30.63 -8.14
C VAL A 265 16.12 -32.08 -7.86
N ASN A 266 15.67 -32.65 -6.73
CA ASN A 266 15.99 -34.05 -6.41
C ASN A 266 15.40 -35.02 -7.43
N LYS A 267 14.21 -34.73 -7.95
CA LYS A 267 13.60 -35.54 -9.01
C LYS A 267 14.42 -35.54 -10.31
N GLU A 268 15.07 -34.43 -10.66
CA GLU A 268 16.00 -34.39 -11.81
C GLU A 268 17.29 -35.16 -11.51
N ILE A 269 17.83 -35.04 -10.29
CA ILE A 269 19.02 -35.79 -9.87
C ILE A 269 18.77 -37.32 -9.90
N GLU A 270 17.60 -37.76 -9.45
CA GLU A 270 17.20 -39.18 -9.48
C GLU A 270 17.10 -39.75 -10.91
N LYS A 271 16.85 -38.90 -11.91
CA LYS A 271 16.90 -39.29 -13.34
C LYS A 271 18.33 -39.41 -13.88
N GLY A 272 19.35 -39.11 -13.07
CA GLY A 272 20.76 -39.15 -13.44
C GLY A 272 21.37 -37.82 -13.85
N GLU A 273 20.65 -36.70 -13.67
CA GLU A 273 21.16 -35.36 -13.98
C GLU A 273 22.18 -34.89 -12.93
N GLU A 274 23.21 -34.15 -13.35
CA GLU A 274 24.17 -33.58 -12.42
C GLU A 274 23.50 -32.48 -11.57
N LYS A 275 23.84 -32.38 -10.27
CA LYS A 275 23.15 -31.49 -9.31
C LYS A 275 23.02 -30.05 -9.78
N ARG A 276 24.08 -29.44 -10.31
CA ARG A 276 24.03 -28.05 -10.79
C ARG A 276 23.16 -27.93 -12.03
N LEU A 277 23.18 -28.94 -12.91
CA LEU A 277 22.37 -28.92 -14.14
C LEU A 277 20.89 -29.12 -13.83
N ALA A 278 20.57 -30.00 -12.87
CA ALA A 278 19.24 -30.14 -12.28
C ALA A 278 18.71 -28.81 -11.73
N ILE A 279 19.52 -28.08 -10.94
CA ILE A 279 19.17 -26.75 -10.43
C ILE A 279 18.85 -25.80 -11.59
N VAL A 280 19.73 -25.67 -12.57
CA VAL A 280 19.54 -24.74 -13.71
C VAL A 280 18.29 -25.09 -14.52
N ASN A 281 18.01 -26.37 -14.73
CA ASN A 281 16.83 -26.83 -15.46
C ASN A 281 15.53 -26.44 -14.73
N VAL A 282 15.46 -26.62 -13.41
CA VAL A 282 14.32 -26.18 -12.60
C VAL A 282 14.19 -24.66 -12.61
N LEU A 283 15.30 -23.91 -12.50
CA LEU A 283 15.26 -22.45 -12.55
C LEU A 283 14.73 -21.92 -13.88
N ARG A 284 15.14 -22.52 -15.01
CA ARG A 284 14.60 -22.18 -16.34
C ARG A 284 13.10 -22.36 -16.43
N GLN A 285 12.60 -23.48 -15.90
CA GLN A 285 11.16 -23.72 -15.82
C GLN A 285 10.47 -22.63 -15.00
N TYR A 286 11.01 -22.29 -13.83
CA TYR A 286 10.40 -21.28 -12.95
C TYR A 286 10.42 -19.89 -13.55
N ILE A 287 11.50 -19.48 -14.22
CA ILE A 287 11.59 -18.20 -14.95
C ILE A 287 10.47 -18.08 -15.99
N LYS A 288 10.26 -19.15 -16.76
CA LYS A 288 9.20 -19.20 -17.77
C LYS A 288 7.81 -19.11 -17.12
N GLU A 289 7.58 -19.87 -16.05
CA GLU A 289 6.30 -19.91 -15.38
C GLU A 289 5.98 -18.64 -14.58
N SER A 290 6.99 -17.92 -14.08
CA SER A 290 6.80 -16.66 -13.34
C SER A 290 6.90 -15.43 -14.24
N LYS A 291 6.96 -15.59 -15.56
CA LYS A 291 7.13 -14.48 -16.50
C LYS A 291 6.03 -13.43 -16.41
N ALA A 292 4.80 -13.85 -16.12
CA ALA A 292 3.63 -12.98 -16.03
C ALA A 292 3.76 -11.91 -14.93
N ILE A 293 4.34 -12.24 -13.77
CA ILE A 293 4.45 -11.32 -12.62
C ILE A 293 5.49 -10.22 -12.82
N ARG A 294 6.48 -10.44 -13.69
CA ARG A 294 7.61 -9.51 -13.92
C ARG A 294 7.13 -8.31 -14.72
N PHE A 295 7.28 -7.12 -14.15
CA PHE A 295 6.84 -5.88 -14.79
C PHE A 295 7.76 -4.72 -14.45
N GLU A 296 8.25 -4.06 -15.50
CA GLU A 296 9.26 -2.99 -15.44
C GLU A 296 8.71 -1.62 -15.86
N GLY A 297 7.41 -1.54 -16.16
CA GLY A 297 6.75 -0.34 -16.65
C GLY A 297 6.03 0.46 -15.57
N ASP A 298 5.23 1.44 -16.00
CA ASP A 298 4.41 2.26 -15.10
C ASP A 298 3.18 1.49 -14.59
N GLY A 299 3.19 1.16 -13.30
CA GLY A 299 2.11 0.45 -12.61
C GLY A 299 0.79 1.23 -12.51
N TYR A 300 0.78 2.54 -12.78
CA TYR A 300 -0.44 3.36 -12.74
C TYR A 300 -1.20 3.40 -14.06
N SER A 301 -0.57 2.96 -15.15
CA SER A 301 -1.18 3.07 -16.47
C SER A 301 -2.41 2.16 -16.62
N ASP A 302 -3.45 2.67 -17.28
CA ASP A 302 -4.61 1.87 -17.72
C ASP A 302 -4.17 0.71 -18.64
N GLU A 303 -3.04 0.89 -19.33
CA GLU A 303 -2.36 -0.11 -20.14
C GLU A 303 -1.91 -1.29 -19.29
N TRP A 304 -1.26 -1.02 -18.14
CA TRP A 304 -0.88 -2.06 -17.20
C TRP A 304 -2.09 -2.81 -16.64
N VAL A 305 -3.18 -2.12 -16.28
CA VAL A 305 -4.40 -2.78 -15.79
C VAL A 305 -4.94 -3.80 -16.81
N LYS A 306 -4.98 -3.41 -18.10
CA LYS A 306 -5.43 -4.29 -19.18
C LYS A 306 -4.44 -5.42 -19.46
N GLU A 307 -3.14 -5.13 -19.40
CA GLU A 307 -2.09 -6.12 -19.63
C GLU A 307 -2.02 -7.16 -18.51
N ALA A 308 -2.05 -6.72 -17.25
CA ALA A 308 -2.08 -7.58 -16.07
C ALA A 308 -3.24 -8.58 -16.13
N ALA A 309 -4.44 -8.12 -16.52
CA ALA A 309 -5.59 -8.99 -16.71
C ALA A 309 -5.34 -10.05 -17.81
N LYS A 310 -4.73 -9.68 -18.95
CA LYS A 310 -4.33 -10.64 -20.00
C LYS A 310 -3.28 -11.65 -19.52
N ARG A 311 -2.40 -11.22 -18.60
CA ARG A 311 -1.38 -12.05 -17.97
C ARG A 311 -1.92 -12.93 -16.84
N GLY A 312 -3.21 -12.78 -16.48
CA GLY A 312 -3.86 -13.55 -15.40
C GLY A 312 -3.59 -13.02 -13.99
N LEU A 313 -3.12 -11.78 -13.86
CA LEU A 313 -2.90 -11.14 -12.57
C LEU A 313 -4.18 -10.43 -12.09
N SER A 314 -4.59 -10.74 -10.86
CA SER A 314 -5.79 -10.16 -10.25
C SER A 314 -5.61 -8.68 -9.90
N ASN A 315 -6.70 -7.91 -10.01
CA ASN A 315 -6.78 -6.52 -9.55
C ASN A 315 -7.94 -6.36 -8.55
N VAL A 316 -7.74 -6.82 -7.31
CA VAL A 316 -8.76 -6.72 -6.26
C VAL A 316 -8.50 -5.52 -5.38
N GLN A 317 -9.28 -4.45 -5.60
CA GLN A 317 -9.03 -3.14 -4.99
C GLN A 317 -9.57 -3.01 -3.56
N ASN A 318 -10.64 -3.71 -3.20
CA ASN A 318 -11.28 -3.58 -1.89
C ASN A 318 -10.95 -4.72 -0.92
N THR A 319 -10.88 -4.37 0.36
CA THR A 319 -10.50 -5.30 1.44
C THR A 319 -11.41 -6.52 1.57
N PRO A 320 -12.76 -6.43 1.59
CA PRO A 320 -13.60 -7.61 1.82
C PRO A 320 -13.34 -8.74 0.81
N ARG A 321 -13.26 -8.40 -0.49
CA ARG A 321 -12.97 -9.38 -1.55
C ARG A 321 -11.53 -9.85 -1.54
N ALA A 322 -10.57 -8.98 -1.19
CA ALA A 322 -9.16 -9.38 -1.09
C ALA A 322 -8.96 -10.41 0.04
N LEU A 323 -9.72 -10.32 1.14
CA LEU A 323 -9.62 -11.26 2.25
C LEU A 323 -10.08 -12.69 1.89
N ASP A 324 -10.89 -12.86 0.83
CA ASP A 324 -11.32 -14.18 0.35
C ASP A 324 -10.15 -15.06 -0.08
N PHE A 325 -9.04 -14.46 -0.49
CA PHE A 325 -7.86 -15.21 -0.91
C PHE A 325 -7.20 -16.00 0.23
N TYR A 326 -7.40 -15.61 1.50
CA TYR A 326 -7.00 -16.43 2.65
C TYR A 326 -7.81 -17.73 2.76
N LEU A 327 -9.05 -17.73 2.28
CA LEU A 327 -10.00 -18.84 2.38
C LEU A 327 -9.98 -19.76 1.14
N THR A 328 -9.10 -19.49 0.18
CA THR A 328 -8.89 -20.40 -0.94
C THR A 328 -8.26 -21.71 -0.47
N LYS A 329 -8.61 -22.82 -1.13
CA LYS A 329 -8.04 -24.14 -0.81
C LYS A 329 -6.51 -24.13 -0.83
N GLN A 330 -5.91 -23.36 -1.75
CA GLN A 330 -4.47 -23.20 -1.86
C GLN A 330 -3.86 -22.52 -0.62
N SER A 331 -4.42 -21.39 -0.17
CA SER A 331 -3.91 -20.66 1.00
C SER A 331 -4.10 -21.43 2.31
N LEU A 332 -5.23 -22.11 2.47
CA LEU A 332 -5.51 -22.91 3.66
C LEU A 332 -4.55 -24.10 3.77
N ALA A 333 -4.36 -24.83 2.68
CA ALA A 333 -3.42 -25.95 2.63
C ALA A 333 -1.96 -25.48 2.83
N LEU A 334 -1.61 -24.31 2.31
CA LEU A 334 -0.31 -23.69 2.51
C LEU A 334 -0.03 -23.46 4.00
N PHE A 335 -0.91 -22.76 4.71
CA PHE A 335 -0.69 -22.46 6.13
C PHE A 335 -0.70 -23.71 7.01
N GLU A 336 -1.57 -24.68 6.70
CA GLU A 336 -1.66 -25.93 7.45
C GLU A 336 -0.42 -26.82 7.24
N LYS A 337 0.05 -26.95 5.98
CA LYS A 337 1.25 -27.73 5.64
C LYS A 337 2.48 -27.21 6.39
N HIS A 338 2.64 -25.89 6.48
CA HIS A 338 3.78 -25.26 7.16
C HIS A 338 3.60 -25.11 8.68
N GLY A 339 2.47 -25.55 9.24
CA GLY A 339 2.19 -25.42 10.67
C GLY A 339 2.09 -23.97 11.15
N VAL A 340 1.77 -23.04 10.25
CA VAL A 340 1.69 -21.60 10.55
C VAL A 340 0.33 -21.25 11.12
N MET A 341 -0.74 -21.74 10.50
CA MET A 341 -2.12 -21.61 10.97
C MET A 341 -2.94 -22.82 10.51
N SER A 342 -3.83 -23.29 11.37
CA SER A 342 -4.88 -24.24 10.99
C SER A 342 -5.96 -23.56 10.14
N HIS A 343 -6.80 -24.39 9.50
CA HIS A 343 -7.97 -23.91 8.75
C HIS A 343 -8.86 -23.00 9.61
N ARG A 344 -9.20 -23.46 10.82
CA ARG A 344 -10.05 -22.72 11.77
C ARG A 344 -9.44 -21.39 12.21
N GLU A 345 -8.12 -21.34 12.44
CA GLU A 345 -7.43 -20.10 12.79
C GLU A 345 -7.42 -19.10 11.64
N THR A 346 -7.28 -19.59 10.40
CA THR A 346 -7.32 -18.75 9.21
C THR A 346 -8.71 -18.15 9.02
N GLU A 347 -9.77 -18.96 9.13
CA GLU A 347 -11.16 -18.49 9.08
C GLU A 347 -11.46 -17.44 10.15
N ALA A 348 -11.08 -17.71 11.41
CA ALA A 348 -11.28 -16.78 12.51
C ALA A 348 -10.55 -15.44 12.31
N ARG A 349 -9.32 -15.47 11.79
CA ARG A 349 -8.56 -14.25 11.48
C ARG A 349 -9.20 -13.44 10.35
N VAL A 350 -9.71 -14.11 9.31
CA VAL A 350 -10.45 -13.45 8.23
C VAL A 350 -11.72 -12.79 8.77
N GLU A 351 -12.49 -13.49 9.60
CA GLU A 351 -13.70 -12.94 10.23
C GLU A 351 -13.39 -11.68 11.08
N ILE A 352 -12.35 -11.73 11.91
CA ILE A 352 -11.91 -10.56 12.71
C ILE A 352 -11.52 -9.38 11.80
N ARG A 353 -10.84 -9.64 10.69
CA ARG A 353 -10.42 -8.58 9.75
C ARG A 353 -11.62 -7.97 9.01
N LEU A 354 -12.60 -8.79 8.61
CA LEU A 354 -13.86 -8.32 8.02
C LEU A 354 -14.65 -7.47 9.02
N GLU A 355 -14.72 -7.90 10.28
CA GLU A 355 -15.37 -7.14 11.34
C GLU A 355 -14.67 -5.79 11.60
N ASN A 356 -13.33 -5.78 11.63
CA ASN A 356 -12.54 -4.56 11.78
C ASN A 356 -12.76 -3.59 10.60
N TYR A 357 -12.78 -4.10 9.37
CA TYR A 357 -13.10 -3.31 8.17
C TYR A 357 -14.48 -2.67 8.31
N MET A 358 -15.50 -3.50 8.61
CA MET A 358 -16.87 -3.06 8.79
C MET A 358 -16.98 -1.96 9.86
N LYS A 359 -16.36 -2.16 11.04
CA LYS A 359 -16.36 -1.17 12.12
C LYS A 359 -15.73 0.14 11.69
N ARG A 360 -14.59 0.11 10.98
CA ARG A 360 -13.94 1.33 10.47
C ARG A 360 -14.85 2.08 9.50
N VAL A 361 -15.38 1.42 8.47
CA VAL A 361 -16.29 2.05 7.49
C VAL A 361 -17.57 2.55 8.17
N GLN A 362 -18.08 1.82 9.17
CA GLN A 362 -19.23 2.27 9.95
C GLN A 362 -18.95 3.55 10.73
N ILE A 363 -17.78 3.67 11.36
CA ILE A 363 -17.36 4.88 12.06
C ILE A 363 -17.22 6.04 11.07
N GLU A 364 -16.57 5.82 9.92
CA GLU A 364 -16.46 6.84 8.87
C GLU A 364 -17.85 7.31 8.41
N ALA A 365 -18.79 6.40 8.13
CA ALA A 365 -20.15 6.75 7.75
C ALA A 365 -20.88 7.55 8.85
N ARG A 366 -20.67 7.21 10.13
CA ARG A 366 -21.21 7.96 11.28
C ARG A 366 -20.66 9.37 11.32
N VAL A 367 -19.35 9.52 11.23
CA VAL A 367 -18.67 10.81 11.29
C VAL A 367 -19.05 11.68 10.09
N ILE A 368 -19.12 11.12 8.87
CA ILE A 368 -19.61 11.82 7.67
C ILE A 368 -21.02 12.36 7.92
N GLY A 369 -21.95 11.51 8.37
CA GLY A 369 -23.34 11.92 8.61
C GLY A 369 -23.47 12.96 9.71
N ASP A 370 -22.77 12.78 10.82
CA ASP A 370 -22.81 13.66 11.98
C ASP A 370 -22.22 15.05 11.66
N LEU A 371 -21.00 15.10 11.13
CA LEU A 371 -20.35 16.35 10.75
C LEU A 371 -21.15 17.09 9.66
N ALA A 372 -21.63 16.37 8.65
CA ALA A 372 -22.42 16.99 7.58
C ALA A 372 -23.71 17.61 8.11
N MET A 373 -24.47 16.90 8.96
CA MET A 373 -25.79 17.34 9.41
C MET A 373 -25.72 18.36 10.56
N ASN A 374 -24.73 18.25 11.45
CA ASN A 374 -24.65 19.05 12.67
C ASN A 374 -23.70 20.25 12.56
N HIS A 375 -22.73 20.22 11.63
CA HIS A 375 -21.76 21.30 11.47
C HIS A 375 -21.87 21.98 10.10
N ILE A 376 -21.79 21.22 9.00
CA ILE A 376 -21.73 21.78 7.65
C ILE A 376 -23.08 22.39 7.24
N VAL A 377 -24.16 21.61 7.29
CA VAL A 377 -25.49 22.07 6.84
C VAL A 377 -25.98 23.30 7.62
N PRO A 378 -25.89 23.35 8.97
CA PRO A 378 -26.30 24.55 9.71
C PRO A 378 -25.51 25.79 9.33
N THR A 379 -24.20 25.66 9.16
CA THR A 379 -23.34 26.78 8.71
C THR A 379 -23.74 27.27 7.33
N ALA A 380 -23.95 26.34 6.38
CA ALA A 380 -24.35 26.69 5.03
C ALA A 380 -25.72 27.39 4.99
N ILE A 381 -26.69 26.97 5.82
CA ILE A 381 -28.01 27.63 5.95
C ILE A 381 -27.87 29.03 6.55
N ALA A 382 -27.02 29.21 7.57
CA ALA A 382 -26.78 30.52 8.16
C ALA A 382 -26.18 31.48 7.14
N TYR A 383 -25.18 31.04 6.38
CA TYR A 383 -24.59 31.83 5.30
C TYR A 383 -25.59 32.10 4.15
N GLN A 384 -26.39 31.10 3.77
CA GLN A 384 -27.46 31.27 2.78
C GLN A 384 -28.46 32.36 3.21
N THR A 385 -28.76 32.47 4.50
CA THR A 385 -29.63 33.52 5.05
C THR A 385 -29.01 34.91 4.85
N LYS A 386 -27.70 35.07 5.15
CA LYS A 386 -26.97 36.33 4.89
C LYS A 386 -27.05 36.74 3.41
N LEU A 387 -26.90 35.78 2.49
CA LEU A 387 -27.02 36.04 1.05
C LEU A 387 -28.45 36.44 0.64
N ILE A 388 -29.48 35.82 1.23
CA ILE A 388 -30.89 36.16 0.97
C ILE A 388 -31.19 37.60 1.40
N GLU A 389 -30.72 38.00 2.58
CA GLU A 389 -30.85 39.37 3.08
C GLU A 389 -30.17 40.37 2.13
N ASN A 390 -28.94 40.06 1.68
CA ASN A 390 -28.24 40.88 0.69
C ASN A 390 -28.99 40.97 -0.65
N ALA A 391 -29.48 39.85 -1.18
CA ALA A 391 -30.21 39.81 -2.45
C ALA A 391 -31.49 40.65 -2.39
N ASN A 392 -32.23 40.58 -1.26
CA ASN A 392 -33.42 41.40 -1.04
C ASN A 392 -33.07 42.89 -0.90
N GLY A 393 -31.97 43.22 -0.21
CA GLY A 393 -31.45 44.59 -0.11
C GLY A 393 -31.12 45.19 -1.47
N LEU A 394 -30.36 44.47 -2.31
CA LEU A 394 -30.03 44.89 -3.68
C LEU A 394 -31.29 45.12 -4.53
N LYS A 395 -32.25 44.19 -4.46
CA LYS A 395 -33.54 44.32 -5.14
C LYS A 395 -34.31 45.55 -4.69
N GLY A 396 -34.32 45.85 -3.39
CA GLY A 396 -34.97 47.05 -2.83
C GLY A 396 -34.35 48.36 -3.32
N LEU A 397 -33.06 48.33 -3.67
CA LEU A 397 -32.33 49.46 -4.27
C LEU A 397 -32.44 49.52 -5.80
N GLY A 398 -33.12 48.57 -6.44
CA GLY A 398 -33.21 48.48 -7.90
C GLY A 398 -31.92 48.00 -8.59
N VAL A 399 -31.01 47.36 -7.83
CA VAL A 399 -29.75 46.79 -8.35
C VAL A 399 -29.99 45.34 -8.78
N ASP A 400 -29.37 44.93 -9.89
CA ASP A 400 -29.41 43.53 -10.35
C ASP A 400 -28.76 42.61 -9.32
N ASN A 401 -29.51 41.57 -8.91
CA ASN A 401 -29.10 40.60 -7.89
C ASN A 401 -29.01 39.17 -8.44
N THR A 402 -29.04 38.99 -9.77
CA THR A 402 -29.08 37.68 -10.43
C THR A 402 -27.93 36.76 -9.99
N ALA A 403 -26.71 37.29 -9.86
CA ALA A 403 -25.54 36.53 -9.42
C ALA A 403 -25.68 36.00 -7.98
N VAL A 404 -26.19 36.81 -7.05
CA VAL A 404 -26.38 36.41 -5.64
C VAL A 404 -27.46 35.33 -5.54
N VAL A 405 -28.55 35.47 -6.30
CA VAL A 405 -29.62 34.46 -6.37
C VAL A 405 -29.10 33.14 -6.92
N GLN A 406 -28.18 33.17 -7.89
CA GLN A 406 -27.57 31.97 -8.43
C GLN A 406 -26.73 31.23 -7.39
N THR A 407 -25.88 31.94 -6.63
CA THR A 407 -25.12 31.34 -5.52
C THR A 407 -26.02 30.73 -4.44
N ILE A 408 -27.14 31.39 -4.10
CA ILE A 408 -28.14 30.85 -3.15
C ILE A 408 -28.70 29.50 -3.64
N ARG A 409 -28.99 29.39 -4.95
CA ARG A 409 -29.48 28.14 -5.57
C ARG A 409 -28.44 27.03 -5.51
N GLU A 410 -27.18 27.35 -5.79
CA GLU A 410 -26.07 26.39 -5.72
C GLU A 410 -25.89 25.85 -4.31
N ILE A 411 -25.85 26.73 -3.30
CA ILE A 411 -25.79 26.34 -1.88
C ILE A 411 -26.98 25.44 -1.52
N SER A 412 -28.19 25.81 -1.93
CA SER A 412 -29.39 24.99 -1.67
C SER A 412 -29.27 23.59 -2.28
N GLY A 413 -28.81 23.48 -3.52
CA GLY A 413 -28.63 22.21 -4.20
C GLY A 413 -27.63 21.29 -3.51
N HIS A 414 -26.51 21.84 -3.02
CA HIS A 414 -25.53 21.08 -2.25
C HIS A 414 -26.08 20.64 -0.89
N ILE A 415 -26.79 21.52 -0.17
CA ILE A 415 -27.46 21.17 1.10
C ILE A 415 -28.45 20.01 0.90
N ASP A 416 -29.27 20.07 -0.15
CA ASP A 416 -30.24 19.02 -0.45
C ASP A 416 -29.55 17.70 -0.80
N THR A 417 -28.48 17.75 -1.60
CA THR A 417 -27.65 16.59 -1.94
C THR A 417 -27.10 15.93 -0.67
N ILE A 418 -26.52 16.71 0.24
CA ILE A 418 -25.98 16.21 1.51
C ILE A 418 -27.09 15.56 2.34
N LYS A 419 -28.19 16.27 2.60
CA LYS A 419 -29.26 15.78 3.48
C LYS A 419 -29.91 14.51 2.95
N ASN A 420 -30.16 14.43 1.65
CA ASN A 420 -30.79 13.26 1.02
C ASN A 420 -29.86 12.04 1.06
N ASN A 421 -28.58 12.21 0.70
CA ASN A 421 -27.61 11.12 0.70
C ASN A 421 -27.26 10.65 2.13
N VAL A 422 -27.14 11.55 3.11
CA VAL A 422 -26.90 11.15 4.51
C VAL A 422 -28.09 10.35 5.05
N ARG A 423 -29.33 10.77 4.78
CA ARG A 423 -30.52 10.00 5.19
C ARG A 423 -30.55 8.61 4.53
N ALA A 424 -30.32 8.54 3.22
CA ALA A 424 -30.27 7.27 2.48
C ALA A 424 -29.17 6.35 3.02
N MET A 425 -27.96 6.88 3.26
CA MET A 425 -26.84 6.15 3.86
C MET A 425 -27.19 5.60 5.24
N ILE A 426 -27.90 6.36 6.08
CA ILE A 426 -28.34 5.90 7.40
C ILE A 426 -29.32 4.73 7.29
N GLU A 427 -30.27 4.78 6.36
CA GLU A 427 -31.23 3.68 6.13
C GLU A 427 -30.55 2.43 5.57
N GLU A 428 -29.65 2.57 4.60
CA GLU A 428 -28.86 1.46 4.08
C GLU A 428 -28.02 0.81 5.19
N ARG A 429 -27.41 1.62 6.05
CA ARG A 429 -26.64 1.11 7.19
C ARG A 429 -27.54 0.33 8.16
N LYS A 430 -28.78 0.79 8.41
CA LYS A 430 -29.76 0.05 9.23
C LYS A 430 -30.13 -1.29 8.58
N ARG A 431 -30.25 -1.35 7.26
CA ARG A 431 -30.49 -2.60 6.51
C ARG A 431 -29.31 -3.55 6.64
N ILE A 432 -28.10 -3.09 6.32
CA ILE A 432 -26.88 -3.91 6.32
C ILE A 432 -26.55 -4.44 7.72
N ASN A 433 -26.79 -3.65 8.77
CA ASN A 433 -26.57 -4.10 10.15
C ASN A 433 -27.48 -5.28 10.58
N LYS A 434 -28.55 -5.58 9.83
CA LYS A 434 -29.39 -6.75 10.08
C LYS A 434 -28.85 -8.03 9.41
N GLU A 435 -27.86 -7.91 8.53
CA GLU A 435 -27.19 -9.06 7.95
C GLU A 435 -26.39 -9.79 9.05
N THR A 436 -26.62 -11.11 9.14
CA THR A 436 -26.01 -11.97 10.16
C THR A 436 -24.66 -12.50 9.72
N ASP A 437 -24.47 -12.65 8.42
CA ASP A 437 -23.21 -13.11 7.85
C ASP A 437 -22.18 -11.98 7.82
N ALA A 438 -21.05 -12.16 8.52
CA ALA A 438 -20.03 -11.13 8.65
C ALA A 438 -19.41 -10.71 7.31
N HIS A 439 -19.29 -11.64 6.37
CA HIS A 439 -18.70 -11.42 5.05
C HIS A 439 -19.63 -10.62 4.14
N LYS A 440 -20.89 -11.04 3.99
CA LYS A 440 -21.93 -10.30 3.27
C LYS A 440 -22.12 -8.91 3.84
N ARG A 441 -22.07 -8.79 5.17
CA ARG A 441 -22.17 -7.49 5.84
C ARG A 441 -20.98 -6.59 5.51
N ALA A 442 -19.76 -7.11 5.49
CA ALA A 442 -18.56 -6.36 5.09
C ALA A 442 -18.63 -5.92 3.62
N ILE A 443 -19.10 -6.78 2.72
CA ILE A 443 -19.37 -6.42 1.31
C ILE A 443 -20.43 -5.31 1.23
N GLY A 444 -21.53 -5.41 1.96
CA GLY A 444 -22.55 -4.37 2.00
C GLY A 444 -22.01 -3.02 2.46
N TYR A 445 -21.13 -2.99 3.47
CA TYR A 445 -20.47 -1.74 3.87
C TYR A 445 -19.52 -1.18 2.80
N CYS A 446 -18.89 -2.03 2.00
CA CYS A 446 -18.05 -1.61 0.87
C CYS A 446 -18.92 -0.99 -0.24
N ASP A 447 -19.83 -1.78 -0.80
CA ASP A 447 -20.54 -1.44 -2.03
C ASP A 447 -21.72 -0.48 -1.76
N ASP A 448 -22.58 -0.83 -0.80
CA ASP A 448 -23.84 -0.12 -0.57
C ASP A 448 -23.68 1.12 0.32
N ILE A 449 -22.54 1.29 1.00
CA ILE A 449 -22.26 2.45 1.87
C ILE A 449 -21.09 3.28 1.36
N LYS A 450 -19.86 2.73 1.40
CA LYS A 450 -18.65 3.49 1.08
C LYS A 450 -18.66 3.95 -0.37
N GLU A 451 -18.78 3.02 -1.32
CA GLU A 451 -18.74 3.34 -2.77
C GLU A 451 -19.94 4.19 -3.22
N LYS A 452 -21.11 3.99 -2.61
CA LYS A 452 -22.34 4.67 -3.02
C LYS A 452 -22.47 6.11 -2.50
N TYR A 453 -22.06 6.39 -1.26
CA TYR A 453 -22.41 7.66 -0.60
C TYR A 453 -21.23 8.55 -0.23
N PHE A 454 -20.04 8.01 0.08
CA PHE A 454 -18.99 8.81 0.71
C PHE A 454 -18.52 9.94 -0.22
N GLU A 455 -18.22 9.63 -1.47
CA GLU A 455 -17.71 10.62 -2.42
C GLU A 455 -18.78 11.65 -2.81
N THR A 456 -20.02 11.21 -3.03
CA THR A 456 -21.14 12.11 -3.37
C THR A 456 -21.42 13.13 -2.25
N ILE A 457 -21.41 12.70 -0.99
CA ILE A 457 -21.61 13.62 0.15
C ILE A 457 -20.41 14.54 0.26
N ARG A 458 -19.19 14.00 0.13
CA ARG A 458 -17.96 14.75 0.20
C ARG A 458 -17.91 15.86 -0.86
N ASP A 459 -18.15 15.55 -2.13
CA ASP A 459 -18.07 16.54 -3.21
C ASP A 459 -19.01 17.72 -2.94
N ALA A 460 -20.24 17.46 -2.48
CA ALA A 460 -21.17 18.53 -2.10
C ALA A 460 -20.66 19.37 -0.92
N VAL A 461 -20.02 18.75 0.08
CA VAL A 461 -19.41 19.48 1.22
C VAL A 461 -18.21 20.31 0.75
N ASP A 462 -17.33 19.74 -0.06
CA ASP A 462 -16.12 20.41 -0.57
C ASP A 462 -16.49 21.58 -1.50
N LYS A 463 -17.62 21.50 -2.23
CA LYS A 463 -18.18 22.65 -2.98
C LYS A 463 -18.74 23.73 -2.06
N LEU A 464 -19.40 23.37 -0.96
CA LEU A 464 -19.85 24.35 0.03
C LEU A 464 -18.68 25.06 0.70
N GLU A 465 -17.55 24.39 0.95
CA GLU A 465 -16.34 25.01 1.51
C GLU A 465 -15.82 26.20 0.68
N LEU A 466 -16.03 26.16 -0.63
CA LEU A 466 -15.64 27.20 -1.58
C LEU A 466 -16.64 28.35 -1.67
N LEU A 467 -17.91 28.08 -1.40
CA LEU A 467 -18.99 29.07 -1.51
C LEU A 467 -19.25 29.82 -0.21
N VAL A 468 -19.11 29.14 0.92
CA VAL A 468 -19.32 29.70 2.27
C VAL A 468 -18.11 30.53 2.66
N ASP A 469 -18.37 31.69 3.29
CA ASP A 469 -17.32 32.56 3.78
C ASP A 469 -16.36 31.83 4.74
N ASN A 470 -15.09 32.19 4.66
CA ASN A 470 -14.05 31.53 5.42
C ASN A 470 -14.20 31.70 6.93
N GLU A 471 -14.68 32.86 7.38
CA GLU A 471 -14.91 33.15 8.80
C GLU A 471 -16.06 32.32 9.39
N ASP A 472 -17.02 31.91 8.54
CA ASP A 472 -18.16 31.10 8.95
C ASP A 472 -17.85 29.59 8.89
N TRP A 473 -16.92 29.16 8.03
CA TRP A 473 -16.69 27.73 7.78
C TRP A 473 -16.21 26.99 9.05
N PRO A 474 -16.83 25.84 9.42
CA PRO A 474 -16.67 25.29 10.77
C PRO A 474 -15.45 24.36 10.92
N LEU A 475 -14.83 23.94 9.81
CA LEU A 475 -13.69 23.01 9.82
C LEU A 475 -12.41 23.71 9.40
N VAL A 476 -11.28 23.29 9.97
CA VAL A 476 -9.96 23.74 9.53
C VAL A 476 -9.72 23.28 8.09
N LYS A 477 -9.38 24.21 7.21
CA LYS A 477 -9.21 23.93 5.77
C LYS A 477 -7.88 23.23 5.51
N TYR A 478 -7.77 22.48 4.41
CA TYR A 478 -6.52 21.74 4.12
C TYR A 478 -5.30 22.64 4.03
N ARG A 479 -5.43 23.87 3.49
CA ARG A 479 -4.31 24.83 3.44
C ARG A 479 -3.76 25.17 4.83
N GLU A 480 -4.59 25.08 5.85
CA GLU A 480 -4.25 25.36 7.24
C GLU A 480 -3.60 24.13 7.87
N LEU A 481 -4.22 22.96 7.72
CA LEU A 481 -3.69 21.69 8.21
C LEU A 481 -2.32 21.32 7.62
N LEU A 482 -2.07 21.69 6.36
CA LEU A 482 -0.86 21.31 5.62
C LEU A 482 0.27 22.34 5.71
N PHE A 483 -0.04 23.63 5.84
CA PHE A 483 0.96 24.69 5.68
C PHE A 483 1.01 25.74 6.78
N LEU A 484 -0.05 25.93 7.59
CA LEU A 484 0.07 26.84 8.73
C LEU A 484 0.97 26.20 9.78
N ARG A 485 1.98 26.94 10.22
CA ARG A 485 3.07 26.48 11.08
C ARG A 485 3.09 27.23 12.39
#